data_AF-A0A936T7I5-F1
#
_entry.id   AF-A0A936T7I5-F1
#
_cell.length_a   1.000
_cell.length_b   1.000
_cell.length_c   1.000
_cell.angle_alpha   90.00
_cell.angle_beta   90.00
_cell.angle_gamma   90.00
#
_symmetry.space_group_name_H-M   'P 1'
#
loop_
_entity.id
_entity.type
_entity.pdbx_description
1 polymer ?
#
loop_
_entity_poly.entity_id
_entity_poly.type
_entity_poly.pdbx_seq_one_letter_code
_entity_poly.pdbx_strand_id
1 'polypeptide(L)' 'MSTADFFLKVNSLPADLRKELMDFLEFLLQRKKQPTESPRRGGVPGLAKGRIVGADDFDAPLDE' A
#
# COMPACT_ATOMS: atom_id res chain seq x y z
N MET A 1 2.62 -23.31 21.18
CA MET A 1 1.98 -24.32 20.31
C MET A 1 3.10 -24.94 19.49
N SER A 2 3.27 -26.26 19.57
CA SER A 2 4.25 -26.94 18.73
C SER A 2 3.78 -26.91 17.27
N THR A 3 4.71 -26.94 16.32
CA THR A 3 4.39 -27.06 14.88
C THR A 3 3.55 -28.29 14.58
N ALA A 4 3.73 -29.37 15.37
CA ALA A 4 2.94 -30.59 15.30
C ALA A 4 1.46 -30.37 15.67
N ASP A 5 1.18 -29.60 16.72
CA ASP A 5 -0.20 -29.34 17.19
C ASP A 5 -0.99 -28.53 16.15
N PHE A 6 -0.32 -27.61 15.46
CA PHE A 6 -0.92 -26.82 14.39
C PHE A 6 -1.30 -27.71 13.20
N PHE A 7 -0.41 -28.62 12.80
CA PHE A 7 -0.66 -29.51 11.66
C PHE A 7 -1.84 -30.45 11.91
N LEU A 8 -1.98 -30.95 13.15
CA LEU A 8 -3.14 -31.75 13.56
C LEU A 8 -4.45 -30.95 13.46
N LYS A 9 -4.46 -29.71 13.94
CA LYS A 9 -5.63 -28.83 13.86
C LYS A 9 -6.02 -28.46 12.44
N VAL A 10 -5.05 -28.21 11.56
CA VAL A 10 -5.32 -27.91 10.15
C VAL A 10 -5.92 -29.12 9.43
N ASN A 11 -5.43 -30.32 9.74
CA ASN A 11 -5.94 -31.56 9.15
C ASN A 11 -7.28 -32.02 9.74
N SER A 12 -7.65 -31.56 10.94
CA SER A 12 -8.96 -31.85 11.54
C SER A 12 -10.08 -30.94 11.01
N LEU A 13 -9.75 -29.89 10.25
CA LEU A 13 -10.76 -28.97 9.73
C LEU A 13 -11.54 -29.57 8.54
N PRO A 14 -12.82 -29.24 8.37
CA PRO A 14 -13.58 -29.47 7.14
C PRO A 14 -12.93 -28.83 5.91
N ALA A 15 -13.23 -29.34 4.72
CA ALA A 15 -12.65 -28.87 3.46
C ALA A 15 -12.89 -27.37 3.23
N ASP A 16 -14.07 -26.86 3.58
CA ASP A 16 -14.44 -25.46 3.41
C ASP A 16 -13.58 -24.53 4.27
N LEU A 17 -13.34 -24.90 5.54
CA LEU A 17 -12.52 -24.11 6.46
C LEU A 17 -11.02 -24.21 6.12
N ARG A 18 -10.57 -25.31 5.52
CA ARG A 18 -9.19 -25.39 5.01
C ARG A 18 -8.96 -24.42 3.86
N LYS A 19 -9.96 -24.25 2.98
CA LYS A 19 -9.88 -23.30 1.87
C LYS A 19 -9.74 -21.87 2.38
N GLU A 20 -10.59 -21.47 3.34
CA GLU A 20 -10.49 -20.15 3.96
C GLU A 20 -9.14 -19.92 4.66
N LEU A 21 -8.59 -20.96 5.32
CA LEU A 21 -7.28 -20.89 5.95
C LEU A 21 -6.13 -20.76 4.93
N MET A 22 -6.23 -21.44 3.78
CA MET A 22 -5.28 -21.26 2.67
C MET A 22 -5.34 -19.84 2.12
N ASP A 23 -6.53 -19.32 1.84
CA ASP A 23 -6.73 -17.94 1.35
C ASP A 23 -6.15 -16.92 2.34
N PHE A 24 -6.32 -17.15 3.65
CA PHE A 24 -5.75 -16.31 4.69
C PHE A 24 -4.21 -16.37 4.74
N LEU A 25 -3.62 -17.56 4.56
CA LEU A 25 -2.16 -17.70 4.50
C LEU A 25 -1.59 -17.01 3.26
N GLU A 26 -2.24 -17.13 2.11
CA GLU A 26 -1.85 -16.42 0.89
C GLU A 26 -1.92 -14.91 1.08
N PHE A 27 -2.98 -14.40 1.70
CA PHE A 27 -3.11 -12.99 2.06
C PHE A 27 -1.96 -12.52 2.96
N LEU A 28 -1.61 -13.28 4.00
CA LEU A 28 -0.50 -12.93 4.90
C LEU A 28 0.85 -12.90 4.17
N LEU A 29 1.09 -13.87 3.27
CA LEU A 29 2.29 -13.92 2.45
C LEU A 29 2.35 -12.75 1.46
N GLN A 30 1.23 -12.39 0.85
CA GLN A 30 1.13 -11.24 -0.05
C GLN A 30 1.37 -9.92 0.70
N ARG A 31 0.83 -9.78 1.91
CA ARG A 31 1.03 -8.61 2.77
C ARG A 31 2.50 -8.42 3.16
N LYS A 32 3.25 -9.51 3.33
CA LYS A 32 4.70 -9.46 3.62
C LYS A 32 5.52 -9.14 2.36
N LYS A 33 5.06 -9.55 1.18
CA LYS A 33 5.73 -9.32 -0.10
C LYS A 33 5.48 -7.94 -0.69
N GLN A 34 4.37 -7.28 -0.34
CA GLN A 34 4.22 -5.87 -0.66
C GLN A 34 5.21 -5.08 0.20
N PRO A 35 6.26 -4.47 -0.39
CA PRO A 35 6.99 -3.47 0.35
C PRO A 35 5.97 -2.42 0.78
N THR A 36 6.05 -1.97 2.02
CA THR A 36 5.34 -0.81 2.57
C THR A 36 5.74 0.50 1.87
N GLU A 37 6.15 0.43 0.60
CA GLU A 37 6.33 1.52 -0.33
C GLU A 37 5.00 1.75 -1.05
N SER A 38 3.94 2.01 -0.29
CA SER A 38 3.02 3.03 -0.79
C SER A 38 3.89 4.27 -1.00
N PRO A 39 4.03 4.81 -2.24
CA PRO A 39 4.79 6.03 -2.44
C PRO A 39 4.21 7.04 -1.45
N ARG A 40 5.08 7.55 -0.57
CA ARG A 40 4.70 8.50 0.47
C ARG A 40 3.77 9.51 -0.18
N ARG A 41 2.58 9.76 0.41
CA ARG A 41 1.58 10.69 -0.15
C ARG A 41 2.11 12.13 -0.36
N GLY A 42 3.36 12.41 0.02
CA GLY A 42 4.07 13.62 -0.37
C GLY A 42 4.73 13.42 -1.73
N GLY A 43 4.27 14.19 -2.73
CA GLY A 43 4.91 14.24 -4.04
C GLY A 43 6.42 14.50 -3.97
N VAL A 44 7.13 14.15 -5.04
CA VAL A 44 8.57 14.33 -5.13
C VAL A 44 8.92 15.82 -5.02
N PRO A 45 9.79 16.23 -4.06
CA PRO A 45 10.23 17.62 -3.96
C PRO A 45 10.81 18.10 -5.30
N GLY A 46 10.31 19.23 -5.80
CA GLY A 46 10.78 19.80 -7.07
C GLY A 46 10.11 19.27 -8.34
N LEU A 47 9.14 18.35 -8.26
CA LEU A 47 8.42 17.80 -9.42
C LEU A 47 7.78 18.87 -10.32
N ALA A 48 7.33 19.97 -9.72
CA ALA A 48 6.67 21.07 -10.41
C ALA A 48 7.56 22.32 -10.58
N LYS A 49 8.85 22.25 -10.24
CA LYS A 49 9.76 23.40 -10.35
C LYS A 49 9.87 23.83 -11.82
N GLY A 50 9.60 25.10 -12.09
CA GLY A 50 9.64 25.67 -13.45
C GLY A 50 8.42 25.36 -14.32
N ARG A 51 7.39 24.67 -13.80
CA ARG A 51 6.14 24.44 -14.54
C ARG A 51 5.14 25.59 -14.46
N ILE A 52 5.28 26.43 -13.44
CA ILE A 52 4.50 27.65 -13.28
C ILE A 52 5.48 28.80 -13.50
N VAL A 53 5.23 29.58 -14.55
CA VAL A 53 5.97 30.80 -14.86
C VAL A 53 5.00 31.94 -14.57
N GLY A 54 5.35 32.81 -13.63
CA GLY A 54 4.60 34.03 -13.37
C GLY A 54 4.79 35.00 -14.52
N ALA A 55 3.74 35.75 -14.87
CA ALA A 55 3.86 36.85 -15.82
C ALA A 55 4.69 37.99 -15.20
N ASP A 56 5.40 38.76 -16.02
CA ASP A 56 6.31 39.82 -15.56
C ASP A 56 5.57 40.96 -14.83
N ASP A 57 4.26 41.07 -15.04
CA ASP A 57 3.34 42.04 -14.46
C ASP A 57 2.51 41.47 -13.30
N PHE A 58 2.87 40.30 -12.74
CA PHE A 58 2.09 39.65 -11.68
C PHE A 58 1.88 40.52 -10.44
N ASP A 59 2.86 41.37 -10.12
CA ASP A 59 2.81 42.30 -8.98
C ASP A 59 2.27 43.69 -9.37
N ALA A 60 1.90 43.90 -10.64
CA ALA A 60 1.35 45.18 -11.08
C ALA A 60 -0.06 45.40 -10.49
N PRO A 61 -0.44 46.65 -10.17
CA PRO A 61 -1.80 46.96 -9.78
C PRO A 61 -2.76 46.60 -10.91
N LEU A 62 -3.97 46.15 -10.55
CA LEU A 62 -5.02 45.90 -11.53
C LEU A 62 -5.45 47.23 -12.14
N ASP A 63 -5.52 47.28 -13.48
CA ASP A 63 -6.14 48.40 -14.18
C ASP A 63 -7.63 48.49 -13.81
N GLU A 64 -8.14 49.70 -13.59
CA GLU A 64 -9.53 50.00 -13.15
C GLU A 64 -10.62 49.49 -14.10
#